data_AF-A0A4P5SEY9-F1
#
_entry.id   AF-A0A4P5SEY9-F1
#
_cell.length_a   1.000
_cell.length_b   1.000
_cell.length_c   1.000
_cell.angle_alpha   90.00
_cell.angle_beta   90.00
_cell.angle_gamma   90.00
#
_symmetry.space_group_name_H-M   'P 1'
#
loop_
_entity.id
_entity.type
_entity.pdbx_description
1 polymer ?
#
loop_
_entity_poly.entity_id
_entity_poly.type
_entity_poly.pdbx_seq_one_letter_code
_entity_poly.pdbx_strand_id
1 'polypeptide(L)'
;MRVWIDQDLCTGDGLCEDHCADAFKLLEDGIAYVAELGVPLNDPGGAGSLAHVAPRDRQSVLRAAEVCPGECIFIDITDEMIVSNNGK
;
A
#
# COMPACT_ATOMS: atom_id res chain seq x y z
N MET A 1 -2.40 0.26 -10.25
CA MET A 1 -1.43 0.91 -9.35
C MET A 1 -0.84 -0.14 -8.42
N ARG A 2 0.36 0.13 -7.91
CA ARG A 2 0.98 -0.63 -6.83
C ARG A 2 1.19 0.28 -5.63
N VAL A 3 1.41 -0.32 -4.47
CA VAL A 3 1.65 0.41 -3.23
C VAL A 3 2.77 -0.25 -2.45
N TRP A 4 3.54 0.55 -1.71
CA TRP A 4 4.52 0.11 -0.72
C TRP A 4 4.45 1.04 0.51
N ILE A 5 4.98 0.57 1.64
CA ILE A 5 5.08 1.35 2.89
C ILE A 5 6.55 1.60 3.21
N ASP A 6 6.89 2.84 3.53
CA ASP A 6 8.17 3.20 4.15
C ASP A 6 8.10 2.92 5.66
N GLN A 7 8.83 1.90 6.11
CA GLN A 7 8.82 1.52 7.52
C GLN A 7 9.50 2.55 8.44
N ASP A 8 10.43 3.36 7.93
CA ASP A 8 11.10 4.38 8.76
C ASP A 8 10.18 5.54 9.11
N LEU A 9 9.13 5.75 8.30
CA LEU A 9 8.09 6.76 8.51
C LEU A 9 6.85 6.23 9.24
N CYS A 10 6.70 4.90 9.33
CA CYS A 10 5.51 4.29 9.91
C CYS A 10 5.41 4.56 11.42
N THR A 11 4.27 5.09 11.86
CA THR A 11 3.98 5.37 13.28
C THR A 11 3.31 4.22 14.02
N GLY A 12 2.88 3.17 13.29
CA GLY A 12 2.20 2.01 13.88
C GLY A 12 0.71 2.23 14.22
N ASP A 13 0.08 3.31 13.75
CA ASP A 13 -1.30 3.67 14.13
C ASP A 13 -2.38 2.70 13.58
N GLY A 14 -2.05 1.83 12.63
CA GLY A 14 -2.97 0.80 12.10
C GLY A 14 -4.08 1.29 11.16
N LEU A 15 -4.25 2.61 10.98
CA LEU A 15 -5.30 3.20 10.13
C LEU A 15 -5.28 2.69 8.67
N CYS A 16 -4.11 2.32 8.15
CA CYS A 16 -4.00 1.76 6.81
C CYS A 16 -4.73 0.41 6.68
N GLU A 17 -4.56 -0.48 7.66
CA GLU A 17 -5.26 -1.77 7.70
C GLU A 17 -6.78 -1.58 7.90
N ASP A 18 -7.18 -0.64 8.76
CA ASP A 18 -8.60 -0.31 8.96
C ASP A 18 -9.28 0.16 7.66
N HIS A 19 -8.56 0.92 6.83
CA HIS A 19 -9.07 1.37 5.55
C HIS A 19 -9.05 0.29 4.48
N CYS A 20 -8.03 -0.57 4.45
CA CYS A 20 -7.89 -1.60 3.41
C CYS A 20 -7.04 -2.80 3.87
N ALA A 21 -7.64 -3.72 4.63
CA ALA A 21 -6.98 -4.93 5.10
C ALA A 21 -6.52 -5.89 3.98
N ASP A 22 -7.07 -5.76 2.77
CA ASP A 22 -6.62 -6.50 1.58
C ASP A 22 -5.25 -6.01 1.09
N ALA A 23 -4.91 -4.74 1.35
CA ALA A 23 -3.70 -4.06 0.87
C ALA A 23 -2.68 -3.74 1.96
N PHE A 24 -3.07 -3.77 3.24
CA PHE A 24 -2.21 -3.41 4.37
C PHE A 24 -2.40 -4.32 5.57
N LYS A 25 -1.30 -4.55 6.30
CA LYS A 25 -1.27 -5.33 7.54
C LYS A 25 -0.35 -4.69 8.56
N LEU A 26 -0.87 -4.42 9.77
CA LEU A 26 -0.03 -4.12 10.93
C LEU A 26 0.45 -5.45 11.53
N LEU A 27 1.76 -5.66 11.59
CA LEU A 27 2.33 -6.90 12.13
C LEU A 27 2.76 -6.72 13.59
N GLU A 28 3.22 -7.82 14.21
CA GLU A 28 3.55 -7.89 15.64
C GLU A 28 4.76 -7.03 16.04
N ASP A 29 5.56 -6.59 15.06
CA ASP A 29 6.66 -5.65 15.25
C ASP A 29 6.20 -4.18 15.38
N GLY A 30 4.90 -3.93 15.26
CA GLY A 30 4.29 -2.63 15.49
C GLY A 30 4.34 -1.69 14.29
N ILE A 31 4.71 -2.18 13.11
CA ILE A 31 4.72 -1.40 11.87
C ILE A 31 3.91 -2.07 10.77
N ALA A 32 3.43 -1.26 9.83
CA ALA A 32 2.59 -1.71 8.75
C ALA A 32 3.40 -2.17 7.54
N TYR A 33 2.86 -3.18 6.86
CA TYR A 33 3.36 -3.73 5.61
C TYR A 33 2.25 -3.70 4.57
N VAL A 34 2.63 -3.70 3.30
CA VAL A 34 1.66 -3.93 2.23
C VAL A 34 1.29 -5.41 2.16
N ALA A 35 0.12 -5.69 1.58
CA ALA A 35 -0.42 -7.02 1.43
C ALA A 35 -1.07 -7.19 0.06
N GLU A 36 -1.12 -8.43 -0.43
CA GLU A 36 -1.93 -8.80 -1.58
C GLU A 36 -3.00 -9.78 -1.14
N LEU A 37 -4.27 -9.38 -1.29
CA LEU A 37 -5.43 -10.16 -0.84
C LEU A 37 -5.31 -10.54 0.65
N GLY A 38 -4.79 -9.60 1.46
CA GLY A 38 -4.59 -9.75 2.89
C GLY A 38 -3.36 -10.58 3.29
N VAL A 39 -2.58 -11.09 2.33
CA VAL A 39 -1.30 -11.77 2.60
C VAL A 39 -0.18 -10.73 2.65
N PRO A 40 0.50 -10.54 3.79
CA PRO A 40 1.53 -9.51 3.94
C PRO A 40 2.76 -9.81 3.06
N LEU A 41 3.34 -8.76 2.50
CA LEU A 41 4.61 -8.75 1.78
C LEU A 41 5.66 -8.07 2.67
N ASN A 42 6.21 -8.81 3.62
CA ASN A 42 7.12 -8.31 4.65
C ASN A 42 8.58 -8.75 4.50
N ASP A 43 8.90 -9.51 3.44
CA ASP A 43 10.26 -9.91 3.09
C ASP A 43 10.49 -9.62 1.59
N PRO A 44 11.23 -8.56 1.23
CA PRO A 44 12.07 -7.72 2.10
C PRO A 44 11.34 -6.57 2.83
N GLY A 45 10.04 -6.34 2.55
CA GLY A 45 9.33 -5.12 2.97
C GLY A 45 9.77 -3.87 2.18
N GLY A 46 9.27 -2.69 2.57
CA GLY A 46 9.73 -1.40 2.08
C GLY A 46 9.49 -1.22 0.59
N ALA A 47 10.32 -0.39 -0.06
CA ALA A 47 10.32 -0.24 -1.51
C ALA A 47 10.69 -1.54 -2.27
N GLY A 48 11.23 -2.55 -1.57
CA GLY A 48 11.47 -3.88 -2.14
C GLY A 48 10.23 -4.77 -2.21
N SER A 49 9.13 -4.38 -1.58
CA SER A 49 7.84 -5.08 -1.58
C SER A 49 6.73 -4.18 -2.09
N LEU A 50 6.35 -4.37 -3.36
CA LEU A 50 5.23 -3.67 -3.97
C LEU A 50 4.03 -4.60 -4.07
N ALA A 51 2.91 -4.22 -3.47
CA ALA A 51 1.65 -4.93 -3.62
C ALA A 51 0.82 -4.39 -4.78
N HIS A 52 0.27 -5.27 -5.60
CA HIS A 52 -0.74 -4.92 -6.59
C HIS A 52 -2.08 -4.64 -5.92
N VAL A 53 -2.66 -3.47 -6.21
CA VAL A 53 -3.97 -3.07 -5.68
C VAL A 53 -5.08 -3.40 -6.68
N ALA A 54 -6.04 -4.23 -6.27
CA ALA A 54 -7.20 -4.55 -7.08
C ALA A 54 -8.02 -3.28 -7.39
N PRO A 55 -8.67 -3.16 -8.58
CA PRO A 55 -9.44 -1.98 -8.94
C PRO A 55 -10.49 -1.52 -7.92
N ARG A 56 -11.14 -2.47 -7.23
CA ARG A 56 -12.14 -2.20 -6.20
C ARG A 56 -11.57 -1.52 -4.94
N ASP A 57 -10.28 -1.75 -4.66
CA ASP A 57 -9.62 -1.32 -3.42
C ASP A 57 -8.86 -0.01 -3.59
N ARG A 58 -8.79 0.53 -4.82
CA ARG A 58 -8.00 1.72 -5.14
C ARG A 58 -8.40 2.95 -4.35
N GLN A 59 -9.70 3.21 -4.21
CA GLN A 59 -10.18 4.34 -3.42
C GLN A 59 -9.84 4.19 -1.94
N SER A 60 -9.95 2.98 -1.39
CA SER A 60 -9.58 2.70 -0.01
C SER A 60 -8.09 2.90 0.24
N VAL A 61 -7.23 2.45 -0.67
CA VAL A 61 -5.78 2.68 -0.60
C VAL A 61 -5.42 4.16 -0.71
N LEU A 62 -6.06 4.92 -1.62
CA LEU A 62 -5.86 6.37 -1.71
C LEU A 62 -6.26 7.07 -0.41
N ARG A 63 -7.42 6.72 0.16
CA ARG A 63 -7.89 7.26 1.43
C ARG A 63 -6.95 6.91 2.58
N ALA A 64 -6.44 5.68 2.62
CA ALA A 64 -5.44 5.26 3.60
C ALA A 64 -4.18 6.13 3.53
N ALA A 65 -3.67 6.41 2.33
CA ALA A 65 -2.53 7.29 2.13
C ALA A 65 -2.80 8.73 2.58
N GLU A 66 -3.98 9.28 2.27
CA GLU A 66 -4.38 10.64 2.63
C GLU A 66 -4.48 10.89 4.15
N VAL A 67 -4.84 9.86 4.92
CA VAL A 67 -5.06 9.98 6.38
C VAL A 67 -3.95 9.37 7.22
N CYS A 68 -2.92 8.80 6.60
CA CYS A 68 -1.81 8.16 7.30
C CYS A 68 -1.00 9.22 8.08
N PRO A 69 -0.92 9.14 9.42
CA PRO A 69 -0.23 10.15 10.22
C PRO A 69 1.28 10.22 9.97
N GLY A 70 1.89 9.07 9.63
CA GLY A 70 3.30 8.99 9.27
C GLY A 70 3.60 9.35 7.81
N GLU A 71 2.57 9.61 6.98
CA GLU A 71 2.73 9.84 5.54
C GLU A 71 3.57 8.74 4.84
N CYS A 72 3.47 7.49 5.33
CA CYS A 72 4.39 6.42 4.98
C CYS A 72 3.95 5.55 3.79
N ILE A 73 2.83 5.86 3.14
CA ILE A 73 2.26 5.05 2.05
C ILE A 73 2.58 5.69 0.70
N PHE A 74 3.24 4.93 -0.17
CA PHE A 74 3.65 5.40 -1.49
C PHE A 74 2.96 4.60 -2.59
N ILE A 75 2.38 5.30 -3.57
CA ILE A 75 1.60 4.71 -4.66
C ILE A 75 2.34 4.89 -5.98
N ASP A 76 2.53 3.78 -6.68
CA ASP A 76 3.06 3.74 -8.03
C ASP A 76 1.92 3.57 -9.06
N ILE A 77 1.75 4.57 -9.93
CA ILE A 77 0.74 4.60 -10.99
C ILE A 77 1.31 4.30 -12.38
N THR A 78 2.59 3.95 -12.50
CA THR A 78 3.25 3.70 -13.80
C THR A 78 2.54 2.62 -14.63
N ASP A 79 2.03 1.56 -13.99
CA ASP A 79 1.26 0.52 -14.69
C ASP A 79 0.00 1.04 -15.39
N GLU A 80 -0.63 2.09 -14.85
CA GLU A 80 -1.85 2.66 -15.45
C GLU A 80 -1.53 3.57 -16.62
N MET A 81 -0.37 4.26 -16.57
CA MET A 81 0.10 5.10 -17.66
C MET A 81 0.43 4.27 -18.93
N ILE A 82 0.96 3.05 -18.77
CA ILE A 82 1.24 2.14 -19.90
C ILE A 82 -0.06 1.73 -20.59
N VAL A 83 -1.11 1.42 -19.84
CA VAL A 83 -2.42 1.06 -20.41
C VAL A 83 -3.02 2.24 -21.19
N SER A 84 -2.91 3.47 -20.68
CA SER A 84 -3.42 4.65 -21.40
C SER A 84 -2.63 4.98 -22.68
N ASN A 85 -1.35 4.60 -22.77
CA ASN A 85 -0.49 4.89 -23.91
C ASN A 85 -0.53 3.82 -25.02
N ASN A 86 -1.01 2.61 -24.72
CA ASN A 86 -1.17 1.53 -25.72
C ASN A 86 -2.57 1.50 -26.37
N GLY A 87 -3.45 2.45 -26.03
CA GLY A 87 -4.79 2.63 -26.61
C GLY A 87 -4.90 3.77 -27.63
N LYS A 88 -3.78 4.30 -28.11
CA LYS A 88 -3.70 5.28 -29.21
C LYS A 88 -2.76 4.79 -30.30
#